data_AF-A0A6G2Q3S1-F1
#
_entry.id   AF-A0A6G2Q3S1-F1
#
_cell.length_a   1.000
_cell.length_b   1.000
_cell.length_c   1.000
_cell.angle_alpha   90.00
_cell.angle_beta   90.00
_cell.angle_gamma   90.00
#
_symmetry.space_group_name_H-M   'P 1'
#
loop_
_entity.id
_entity.type
_entity.pdbx_description
1 polymer ?
#
loop_
_entity_poly.entity_id
_entity_poly.type
_entity_poly.pdbx_seq_one_letter_code
_entity_poly.pdbx_strand_id
1 'polypeptide(L)'
;GCAGDFPPAAEDGEAVRRLRAAGAVIVGKTNTCELGQWPFTEGRAFGDTRNPWHPGHTPGGSSGGSAAAVAAGLVPAALGSDGAGSVRIPAAWTRLIGIKPQRGRISTWPRPDPF
;
A
#
# COMPACT_ATOMS: atom_id res chain seq x y z
N GLY A 1 -1.37 8.65 -5.52
CA GLY A 1 -2.82 8.61 -5.34
C GLY A 1 -3.41 9.45 -6.44
N CYS A 2 -4.73 9.44 -6.60
CA CYS A 2 -5.41 10.36 -7.52
C CYS A 2 -5.99 11.52 -6.69
N ALA A 3 -5.88 12.74 -7.19
CA ALA A 3 -6.57 13.90 -6.61
C ALA A 3 -8.05 13.85 -7.04
N GLY A 4 -8.96 14.19 -6.15
CA GLY A 4 -10.38 14.24 -6.45
C GLY A 4 -11.24 14.24 -5.20
N ASP A 5 -12.49 14.62 -5.36
CA ASP A 5 -13.51 14.46 -4.33
C ASP A 5 -14.21 13.12 -4.55
N PHE A 6 -14.06 12.21 -3.60
CA PHE A 6 -14.65 10.88 -3.63
C PHE A 6 -15.48 10.70 -2.37
N PRO A 7 -16.72 10.20 -2.47
CA PRO A 7 -17.49 9.91 -1.28
C PRO A 7 -16.72 8.92 -0.39
N PRO A 8 -16.76 9.10 0.94
CA PRO A 8 -16.20 8.12 1.86
C PRO A 8 -16.76 6.73 1.56
N ALA A 9 -15.92 5.71 1.69
CA ALA A 9 -16.38 4.33 1.58
C ALA A 9 -17.37 4.04 2.72
N ALA A 10 -18.52 3.45 2.38
CA ALA A 10 -19.57 3.13 3.35
C ALA A 10 -19.27 1.87 4.19
N GLU A 11 -18.37 1.02 3.71
CA GLU A 11 -17.99 -0.23 4.38
C GLU A 11 -16.50 -0.54 4.22
N ASP A 12 -15.97 -1.34 5.14
CA ASP A 12 -14.61 -1.85 5.09
C ASP A 12 -14.45 -2.87 3.96
N GLY A 13 -13.30 -2.84 3.28
CA GLY A 13 -12.88 -3.97 2.44
C GLY A 13 -12.60 -5.21 3.29
N GLU A 14 -12.78 -6.41 2.73
CA GLU A 14 -12.74 -7.67 3.47
C GLU A 14 -11.42 -7.89 4.24
N ALA A 15 -10.28 -7.48 3.67
CA ALA A 15 -8.99 -7.55 4.36
C ALA A 15 -8.95 -6.67 5.62
N VAL A 16 -9.47 -5.45 5.55
CA VAL A 16 -9.55 -4.51 6.69
C VAL A 16 -10.53 -5.04 7.74
N ARG A 17 -11.71 -5.51 7.30
CA ARG A 17 -12.71 -6.11 8.18
C ARG A 17 -12.14 -7.29 8.98
N ARG A 18 -11.40 -8.19 8.33
CA ARG A 18 -10.73 -9.33 8.98
C ARG A 18 -9.64 -8.90 9.96
N LEU A 19 -8.82 -7.91 9.59
CA LEU A 19 -7.80 -7.37 10.49
C LEU A 19 -8.42 -6.77 11.76
N ARG A 20 -9.49 -5.98 11.62
CA ARG A 20 -10.22 -5.43 12.77
C ARG A 20 -10.82 -6.53 13.65
N ALA A 21 -11.45 -7.54 13.04
CA ALA A 21 -12.00 -8.69 13.75
C ALA A 21 -10.92 -9.49 14.50
N ALA A 22 -9.68 -9.49 14.00
CA ALA A 22 -8.52 -10.07 14.66
C ALA A 22 -7.87 -9.17 15.73
N GLY A 23 -8.44 -7.98 16.00
CA GLY A 23 -7.95 -7.05 17.02
C GLY A 23 -6.93 -6.02 16.53
N ALA A 24 -6.70 -5.90 15.22
CA ALA A 24 -5.78 -4.89 14.69
C ALA A 24 -6.38 -3.48 14.75
N VAL A 25 -5.54 -2.49 15.09
CA VAL A 25 -5.87 -1.07 15.01
C VAL A 25 -5.47 -0.53 13.63
N ILE A 26 -6.44 0.00 12.88
CA ILE A 26 -6.20 0.58 11.56
C ILE A 26 -5.79 2.04 11.72
N VAL A 27 -4.50 2.30 11.49
CA VAL A 27 -3.89 3.63 11.72
C VAL A 27 -4.25 4.65 10.63
N GLY A 28 -4.38 4.22 9.38
CA GLY A 28 -4.71 5.14 8.29
C GLY A 28 -4.46 4.56 6.90
N LYS A 29 -4.38 5.45 5.91
CA LYS A 29 -4.06 5.13 4.51
C LYS A 29 -2.66 5.61 4.17
N THR A 30 -1.94 4.83 3.38
CA THR A 30 -0.60 5.16 2.90
C THR A 30 -0.65 5.73 1.49
N ASN A 31 0.37 6.50 1.12
CA ASN A 31 0.49 7.03 -0.23
C ASN A 31 0.86 5.90 -1.23
N THR A 32 0.45 6.08 -2.48
CA THR A 32 0.69 5.20 -3.64
C THR A 32 0.95 6.08 -4.86
N CYS A 33 1.44 5.59 -6.00
CA CYS A 33 1.31 6.35 -7.25
C CYS A 33 -0.15 6.42 -7.70
N GLU A 34 -0.46 7.32 -8.64
CA GLU A 34 -1.80 7.40 -9.22
C GLU A 34 -2.22 6.06 -9.81
N LEU A 35 -3.38 5.56 -9.39
CA LEU A 35 -4.00 4.30 -9.85
C LEU A 35 -3.12 3.04 -9.76
N GLY A 36 -1.99 3.08 -9.04
CA GLY A 36 -1.04 1.98 -8.98
C GLY A 36 -0.24 1.77 -10.27
N GLN A 37 -0.21 2.75 -11.17
CA GLN A 37 0.30 2.60 -12.54
C GLN A 37 1.84 2.54 -12.66
N TRP A 38 2.57 2.97 -11.64
CA TRP A 38 4.04 3.11 -11.67
C TRP A 38 4.75 2.35 -10.54
N PRO A 39 5.98 1.84 -10.77
CA PRO A 39 6.78 1.16 -9.74
C PRO A 39 7.51 2.13 -8.79
N PHE A 40 7.06 3.39 -8.69
CA PHE A 40 7.59 4.44 -7.81
C PHE A 40 6.42 5.19 -7.19
N THR A 41 6.53 5.57 -5.92
CA THR A 41 5.45 6.24 -5.17
C THR A 41 5.63 7.75 -5.17
N GLU A 42 5.26 8.36 -6.29
CA GLU A 42 5.35 9.79 -6.56
C GLU A 42 4.10 10.29 -7.28
N GLY A 43 3.84 11.59 -7.21
CA GLY A 43 2.72 12.20 -7.94
C GLY A 43 2.25 13.53 -7.37
N ARG A 44 1.63 14.34 -8.23
CA ARG A 44 1.18 15.70 -7.90
C ARG A 44 0.11 15.76 -6.80
N ALA A 45 -0.71 14.72 -6.67
CA ALA A 45 -1.83 14.71 -5.74
C ALA A 45 -1.42 14.74 -4.25
N PHE A 46 -0.39 13.97 -3.89
CA PHE A 46 0.01 13.76 -2.49
C PHE A 46 1.53 13.90 -2.27
N GLY A 47 2.27 14.29 -3.30
CA GLY A 47 3.73 14.36 -3.27
C GLY A 47 4.41 12.99 -3.30
N ASP A 48 5.73 13.02 -3.16
CA ASP A 48 6.59 11.84 -3.22
C ASP A 48 6.72 11.20 -1.85
N THR A 49 6.58 9.87 -1.80
CA THR A 49 7.05 9.13 -0.62
C THR A 49 8.56 8.94 -0.73
N ARG A 50 9.29 9.21 0.35
CA ARG A 50 10.75 9.07 0.41
C ARG A 50 11.15 7.80 1.15
N ASN A 51 12.29 7.22 0.76
CA ASN A 51 12.84 6.02 1.38
C ASN A 51 13.38 6.36 2.78
N PRO A 52 12.91 5.71 3.86
CA PRO A 52 13.39 6.00 5.22
C PRO A 52 14.89 5.77 5.42
N TRP A 53 15.52 4.91 4.61
CA TRP A 53 16.96 4.66 4.67
C TRP A 53 17.78 5.78 4.02
N HIS A 54 17.18 6.54 3.09
CA HIS A 54 17.80 7.71 2.47
C HIS A 54 16.74 8.60 1.78
N PRO A 55 16.43 9.81 2.30
CA PRO A 55 15.35 10.65 1.79
C PRO A 55 15.49 11.13 0.33
N GLY A 56 16.70 11.05 -0.24
CA GLY A 56 16.95 11.32 -1.66
C GLY A 56 16.54 10.19 -2.62
N HIS A 57 16.07 9.04 -2.11
CA HIS A 57 15.66 7.90 -2.92
C HIS A 57 14.18 7.59 -2.76
N THR A 58 13.61 6.92 -3.78
CA THR A 58 12.27 6.35 -3.73
C THR A 58 12.25 5.07 -2.89
N PRO A 59 11.17 4.79 -2.14
CA PRO A 59 10.96 3.49 -1.52
C PRO A 59 10.48 2.44 -2.53
N GLY A 60 10.27 2.80 -3.81
CA GLY A 60 9.62 1.96 -4.82
C GLY A 60 8.11 2.15 -4.83
N GLY A 61 7.39 1.27 -5.51
CA GLY A 61 5.95 1.40 -5.67
C GLY A 61 5.28 0.23 -6.40
N SER A 62 3.95 0.25 -6.50
CA SER A 62 3.08 1.35 -6.10
C SER A 62 2.80 1.43 -4.59
N SER A 63 3.01 0.36 -3.82
CA SER A 63 2.78 0.36 -2.35
C SER A 63 3.94 0.96 -1.55
N GLY A 64 4.60 2.01 -2.06
CA GLY A 64 5.79 2.58 -1.41
C GLY A 64 5.48 3.31 -0.11
N GLY A 65 4.31 3.92 0.04
CA GLY A 65 3.87 4.48 1.32
C GLY A 65 3.75 3.43 2.41
N SER A 66 3.23 2.24 2.07
CA SER A 66 3.13 1.10 2.99
C SER A 66 4.50 0.61 3.43
N ALA A 67 5.41 0.41 2.49
CA ALA A 67 6.77 -0.04 2.79
C ALA A 67 7.56 1.01 3.59
N ALA A 68 7.46 2.29 3.23
CA ALA A 68 8.12 3.37 3.97
C ALA A 68 7.58 3.48 5.40
N ALA A 69 6.27 3.36 5.61
CA ALA A 69 5.68 3.42 6.95
C ALA A 69 6.17 2.29 7.86
N VAL A 70 6.29 1.07 7.33
CA VAL A 70 6.81 -0.08 8.08
C VAL A 70 8.32 0.08 8.32
N ALA A 71 9.10 0.44 7.31
CA ALA A 71 10.54 0.59 7.43
C ALA A 71 10.96 1.74 8.37
N ALA A 72 10.13 2.79 8.47
CA ALA A 72 10.32 3.89 9.42
C ALA A 72 9.82 3.57 10.85
N GLY A 73 9.26 2.38 11.09
CA GLY A 73 8.76 1.98 12.41
C GLY A 73 7.45 2.64 12.83
N LEU A 74 6.69 3.22 11.90
CA LEU A 74 5.38 3.85 12.20
C LEU A 74 4.30 2.81 12.49
N VAL A 75 4.37 1.67 11.80
CA VAL A 75 3.47 0.52 11.98
C VAL A 75 4.25 -0.79 11.83
N PRO A 76 3.87 -1.87 12.51
CA PRO A 76 4.60 -3.14 12.42
C PRO A 76 4.36 -3.89 11.10
N ALA A 77 3.24 -3.63 10.42
CA ALA A 77 2.88 -4.22 9.13
C ALA A 77 1.92 -3.30 8.36
N ALA A 78 1.86 -3.46 7.04
CA ALA A 78 0.96 -2.71 6.18
C ALA A 78 0.45 -3.56 5.02
N LEU A 79 -0.75 -3.23 4.52
CA LEU A 79 -1.31 -3.82 3.31
C LEU A 79 -0.82 -3.09 2.05
N GLY A 80 -0.87 -3.78 0.92
CA GLY A 80 -0.58 -3.25 -0.42
C GLY A 80 -1.19 -4.12 -1.51
N SER A 81 -1.08 -3.68 -2.76
CA SER A 81 -1.46 -4.45 -3.95
C SER A 81 -0.24 -4.78 -4.79
N ASP A 82 -0.28 -5.90 -5.53
CA ASP A 82 0.86 -6.38 -6.32
C ASP A 82 0.37 -7.06 -7.62
N GLY A 83 0.18 -6.25 -8.67
CA GLY A 83 -0.08 -6.76 -10.02
C GLY A 83 1.22 -7.04 -10.80
N ALA A 84 2.22 -6.17 -10.65
CA ALA A 84 3.50 -6.24 -11.36
C ALA A 84 4.72 -6.07 -10.43
N GLY A 85 4.59 -6.41 -9.14
CA GLY A 85 5.65 -6.26 -8.14
C GLY A 85 5.38 -5.21 -7.09
N SER A 86 4.20 -4.62 -7.04
CA SER A 86 3.94 -3.42 -6.23
C SER A 86 3.93 -3.61 -4.71
N VAL A 87 4.04 -4.83 -4.19
CA VAL A 87 4.42 -5.12 -2.79
C VAL A 87 5.89 -5.54 -2.72
N ARG A 88 6.35 -6.39 -3.65
CA ARG A 88 7.70 -6.96 -3.65
C ARG A 88 8.82 -5.95 -3.93
N ILE A 89 8.63 -5.05 -4.90
CA ILE A 89 9.57 -3.97 -5.25
C ILE A 89 9.83 -3.07 -4.05
N PRO A 90 8.81 -2.43 -3.45
CA PRO A 90 9.07 -1.52 -2.35
C PRO A 90 9.56 -2.24 -1.08
N ALA A 91 9.17 -3.49 -0.84
CA ALA A 91 9.77 -4.28 0.24
C ALA A 91 11.28 -4.50 0.03
N ALA A 92 11.70 -4.88 -1.17
CA ALA A 92 13.12 -5.08 -1.48
C ALA A 92 13.93 -3.78 -1.31
N TRP A 93 13.38 -2.64 -1.72
CA TRP A 93 14.09 -1.35 -1.67
C TRP A 93 14.09 -0.69 -0.29
N THR A 94 13.24 -1.15 0.62
CA THR A 94 13.14 -0.66 2.01
C THR A 94 13.55 -1.71 3.04
N ARG A 95 14.20 -2.80 2.62
CA ARG A 95 14.73 -3.86 3.50
C ARG A 95 13.65 -4.57 4.33
N LEU A 96 12.51 -4.85 3.71
CA LEU A 96 11.39 -5.54 4.33
C LEU A 96 11.09 -6.87 3.63
N ILE A 97 10.26 -7.67 4.29
CA ILE A 97 9.64 -8.85 3.70
C ILE A 97 8.32 -8.42 3.05
N GLY A 98 8.16 -8.70 1.75
CA GLY A 98 6.93 -8.47 1.01
C GLY A 98 6.33 -9.79 0.53
N ILE A 99 5.07 -10.06 0.88
CA ILE A 99 4.38 -11.32 0.53
C ILE A 99 3.35 -11.04 -0.55
N LYS A 100 3.57 -11.61 -1.75
CA LYS A 100 2.54 -11.69 -2.80
C LYS A 100 1.94 -13.11 -2.81
N PRO A 101 0.75 -13.33 -2.23
CA PRO A 101 0.14 -14.65 -2.19
C PRO A 101 -0.31 -15.12 -3.60
N GLN A 102 -0.86 -16.33 -3.66
CA GLN A 102 -1.55 -16.84 -4.84
C GLN A 102 -2.73 -15.91 -5.18
N ARG A 103 -3.03 -15.74 -6.47
CA ARG A 103 -4.19 -14.99 -6.94
C ARG A 103 -5.48 -15.52 -6.30
N GLY A 104 -6.38 -14.62 -5.91
CA GLY A 104 -7.64 -14.95 -5.23
C GLY A 104 -7.50 -15.38 -3.76
N ARG A 105 -6.29 -15.48 -3.20
CA ARG A 105 -6.11 -15.87 -1.78
C ARG A 105 -6.62 -14.82 -0.80
N ILE A 106 -6.41 -13.55 -1.12
CA ILE A 106 -6.87 -12.41 -0.32
C ILE A 106 -8.05 -11.79 -1.05
N SER A 107 -9.20 -11.73 -0.38
CA SER A 107 -10.44 -11.24 -0.97
C SER A 107 -10.38 -9.73 -1.23
N THR A 108 -10.87 -9.31 -2.39
CA THR A 108 -11.07 -7.90 -2.76
C THR A 108 -12.49 -7.39 -2.52
N TRP A 109 -13.38 -8.26 -1.99
CA TRP A 109 -14.76 -7.89 -1.65
C TRP A 109 -14.80 -6.61 -0.80
N PRO A 110 -15.74 -5.69 -1.04
CA PRO A 110 -16.92 -5.79 -1.94
C PRO A 110 -16.64 -5.54 -3.42
N ARG A 111 -15.40 -5.18 -3.78
CA ARG A 111 -15.04 -4.86 -5.16
C ARG A 111 -14.67 -6.11 -5.96
N PRO A 112 -14.97 -6.14 -7.28
CA PRO A 112 -14.47 -7.19 -8.15
C PRO A 112 -12.94 -7.23 -8.13
N ASP A 113 -12.37 -8.41 -8.36
CA ASP A 113 -10.92 -8.56 -8.58
C ASP A 113 -10.54 -7.73 -9.82
N PRO A 114 -9.63 -6.74 -9.71
CA PRO A 114 -9.25 -5.88 -10.83
C PRO A 114 -8.33 -6.57 -11.86
N PHE A 115 -7.97 -7.84 -11.66
CA PHE A 115 -7.14 -8.64 -12.57
C PHE A 115 -7.90 -9.83 -13.15
#